data_AF-A0A838RXW8-F1
#
_entry.id   AF-A0A838RXW8-F1
#
_cell.length_a   1.000
_cell.length_b   1.000
_cell.length_c   1.000
_cell.angle_alpha   90.00
_cell.angle_beta   90.00
_cell.angle_gamma   90.00
#
_symmetry.space_group_name_H-M   'P 1'
#
loop_
_entity.id
_entity.type
_entity.pdbx_description
1 polymer ?
#
loop_
_entity_poly.entity_id
_entity_poly.type
_entity_poly.pdbx_seq_one_letter_code
_entity_poly.pdbx_strand_id
1 'polypeptide(L)'
;TRILLRQILPNALPLIVTQVILMIGGVILIEAGLDFIGLGDRNHISWGYMLHNGQHFFRDAWWMVVFPMLAVSLLVFALNVLGDAFNRALDPRSRIEYLNKPV
;
A
#
# COMPACT_ATOMS: atom_id res chain seq x y z
N THR A 1 -8.47 -24.56 20.06
CA THR A 1 -7.59 -23.82 19.12
C THR A 1 -7.26 -24.55 17.83
N ARG A 2 -7.16 -25.90 17.77
CA ARG A 2 -6.78 -26.66 16.55
C ARG A 2 -7.72 -26.47 15.34
N ILE A 3 -9.02 -26.29 15.55
CA ILE A 3 -10.01 -26.09 14.47
C ILE A 3 -9.85 -24.71 13.82
N LEU A 4 -9.64 -23.67 14.64
CA LEU A 4 -9.36 -22.30 14.18
C LEU A 4 -8.13 -22.26 13.26
N LEU A 5 -6.99 -22.83 13.70
CA LEU A 5 -5.74 -22.77 12.93
C LEU A 5 -5.70 -23.70 11.72
N ARG A 6 -6.46 -24.81 11.73
CA ARG A 6 -6.38 -25.84 10.67
C ARG A 6 -7.47 -25.73 9.62
N GLN A 7 -8.62 -25.16 9.95
CA GLN A 7 -9.75 -25.07 9.02
C GLN A 7 -10.17 -23.64 8.70
N ILE A 8 -10.13 -22.73 9.68
CA ILE A 8 -10.55 -21.34 9.45
C ILE A 8 -9.38 -20.52 8.87
N LEU A 9 -8.19 -20.66 9.45
CA LEU A 9 -7.00 -19.91 9.04
C LEU A 9 -6.67 -20.09 7.54
N PRO A 10 -6.46 -21.31 6.98
CA PRO A 10 -6.12 -21.45 5.57
C PRO A 10 -7.20 -20.96 4.60
N ASN A 11 -8.47 -20.96 5.00
CA ASN A 11 -9.56 -20.42 4.18
C ASN A 11 -9.66 -18.89 4.24
N ALA A 12 -9.24 -18.28 5.36
CA ALA A 12 -9.25 -16.82 5.54
C ALA A 12 -7.92 -16.15 5.17
N LEU A 13 -6.81 -16.88 5.15
CA LEU A 13 -5.47 -16.38 4.80
C LEU A 13 -5.45 -15.61 3.48
N PRO A 14 -6.06 -16.10 2.39
CA PRO A 14 -6.08 -15.36 1.12
C PRO A 14 -6.68 -13.94 1.24
N LEU A 15 -7.80 -13.84 1.96
CA LEU A 15 -8.49 -12.58 2.23
C LEU A 15 -7.66 -11.66 3.14
N ILE A 16 -7.09 -12.23 4.21
CA ILE A 16 -6.28 -11.48 5.18
C ILE A 16 -5.04 -10.90 4.50
N VAL A 17 -4.32 -11.70 3.71
CA VAL A 17 -3.11 -11.25 2.99
C VAL A 17 -3.42 -10.10 2.05
N THR A 18 -4.49 -10.23 1.27
CA THR A 18 -4.96 -9.19 0.37
C THR A 18 -5.28 -7.89 1.12
N GLN A 19 -6.03 -8.00 2.22
CA GLN A 19 -6.41 -6.85 3.04
C GLN A 19 -5.18 -6.14 3.64
N VAL A 20 -4.20 -6.92 4.11
CA VAL A 20 -2.96 -6.38 4.68
C VAL A 20 -2.18 -5.59 3.62
N ILE A 21 -2.07 -6.09 2.38
CA ILE A 21 -1.36 -5.39 1.29
C ILE A 21 -2.01 -4.02 1.02
N LEU A 22 -3.34 -3.97 0.95
CA LEU A 22 -4.07 -2.72 0.73
C LEU A 22 -3.89 -1.74 1.90
N MET A 23 -3.90 -2.25 3.14
CA MET A 23 -3.68 -1.42 4.33
C MET A 23 -2.29 -0.82 4.38
N ILE A 24 -1.25 -1.56 3.98
CA ILE A 24 0.14 -1.08 3.98
C ILE A 24 0.28 0.18 3.11
N GLY A 25 -0.38 0.23 1.95
CA GLY A 25 -0.37 1.42 1.09
C GLY A 25 -0.90 2.67 1.82
N GLY A 26 -1.97 2.53 2.60
CA GLY A 26 -2.51 3.61 3.42
C GLY A 26 -1.59 4.01 4.58
N VAL A 27 -0.98 3.04 5.25
CA VAL A 27 -0.03 3.30 6.36
C VAL A 27 1.18 4.09 5.86
N ILE A 28 1.74 3.75 4.70
CA ILE A 28 2.87 4.47 4.09
C ILE A 28 2.51 5.95 3.84
N LEU A 29 1.30 6.22 3.33
CA LEU A 29 0.84 7.59 3.11
C LEU A 29 0.70 8.37 4.42
N ILE A 30 0.20 7.72 5.48
CA ILE A 30 0.07 8.34 6.79
C ILE A 30 1.45 8.66 7.38
N GLU A 31 2.37 7.69 7.36
CA GLU A 31 3.75 7.87 7.84
C GLU A 31 4.46 9.00 7.09
N ALA A 32 4.42 8.98 5.75
CA ALA A 32 5.00 10.03 4.93
C ALA A 32 4.34 11.41 5.18
N GLY A 33 3.03 11.43 5.43
CA GLY A 33 2.29 12.63 5.80
C GLY A 33 2.70 13.18 7.16
N LEU A 34 2.92 12.33 8.15
CA LEU A 34 3.41 12.70 9.49
C LEU A 34 4.84 13.26 9.42
N ASP A 35 5.72 12.61 8.67
CA ASP A 35 7.08 13.11 8.43
C ASP A 35 7.09 14.47 7.71
N PHE A 36 6.20 14.65 6.73
CA PHE A 36 6.06 15.90 5.98
C PHE A 36 5.70 17.09 6.87
N ILE A 37 4.76 16.91 7.80
CA ILE A 37 4.38 17.94 8.78
C ILE A 37 5.37 18.04 9.96
N GLY A 38 6.43 17.23 9.95
CA GLY A 38 7.51 17.27 10.92
C GLY A 38 7.23 16.54 12.24
N LEU A 39 6.22 15.65 12.25
CA LEU A 39 5.80 14.84 13.39
C LEU A 39 6.40 13.43 13.42
N GLY A 40 7.09 12.99 12.37
CA GLY A 40 7.77 11.70 12.39
C GLY A 40 9.26 11.78 12.76
N ASP A 41 9.96 10.66 12.64
CA ASP A 41 11.31 10.49 13.20
C ASP A 41 12.37 11.21 12.36
N ARG A 42 12.96 12.25 12.94
CA ARG A 42 14.00 13.06 12.28
C ARG A 42 15.38 12.41 12.24
N ASN A 43 15.59 11.30 12.96
CA ASN A 43 16.86 10.61 12.98
C ASN A 43 17.06 9.71 11.74
N HIS A 44 15.98 9.39 11.03
CA HIS A 44 16.01 8.56 9.84
C HIS A 44 15.62 9.38 8.61
N ILE A 45 16.41 9.27 7.53
CA ILE A 45 16.06 9.91 6.26
C ILE A 45 14.94 9.11 5.61
N SER A 46 13.71 9.63 5.71
CA SER A 46 12.53 9.11 5.01
C SER A 46 12.16 9.99 3.82
N TRP A 47 11.33 9.47 2.90
CA TRP A 47 10.83 10.26 1.78
C TRP A 47 9.93 11.42 2.24
N GLY A 48 9.19 11.27 3.35
CA GLY A 48 8.42 12.36 3.95
C GLY A 48 9.30 13.44 4.56
N TYR A 49 10.42 13.06 5.19
CA TYR A 49 11.43 13.99 5.68
C TYR A 49 12.11 14.75 4.54
N MET A 50 12.40 14.09 3.42
CA MET A 50 12.90 14.76 2.22
C MET A 50 11.92 15.82 1.69
N LEU A 51 10.62 15.52 1.69
CA LEU A 51 9.58 16.48 1.34
C LEU A 51 9.54 17.66 2.31
N HIS A 52 9.64 17.41 3.63
CA HIS A 52 9.67 18.46 4.65
C HIS A 52 10.79 19.46 4.41
N ASN A 53 12.02 18.98 4.23
CA ASN A 53 13.18 19.85 3.99
C ASN A 53 13.15 20.52 2.61
N GLY A 54 12.61 19.84 1.60
CA GLY A 54 12.54 20.34 0.23
C GLY A 54 11.67 21.60 0.08
N GLN A 55 10.75 21.87 1.01
CA GLN A 55 9.92 23.08 0.99
C GLN A 55 10.76 24.37 1.03
N HIS A 56 11.87 24.37 1.78
CA HIS A 56 12.76 25.53 1.90
C HIS A 56 13.52 25.83 0.61
N PHE A 57 13.74 24.80 -0.21
CA PHE A 57 14.49 24.90 -1.46
C PHE A 57 13.58 24.87 -2.68
N PHE A 58 12.25 25.06 -2.52
CA PHE A 58 11.31 24.88 -3.64
C PHE A 58 11.60 25.81 -4.84
N ARG A 59 12.09 27.04 -4.59
CA ARG A 59 12.47 27.99 -5.65
C ARG A 59 13.73 27.59 -6.41
N ASP A 60 14.72 27.03 -5.71
CA ASP A 60 16.05 26.77 -6.28
C ASP A 60 16.23 25.30 -6.71
N ALA A 61 15.54 24.38 -6.04
CA ALA A 61 15.67 22.94 -6.19
C ALA A 61 14.29 22.23 -6.07
N TRP A 62 13.33 22.64 -6.90
CA TRP A 62 11.98 22.07 -6.96
C TRP A 62 11.95 20.53 -7.07
N TRP A 63 12.98 19.93 -7.68
CA TRP A 63 13.11 18.49 -7.85
C TRP A 63 13.22 17.73 -6.51
N MET A 64 13.72 18.38 -5.44
CA MET A 64 13.82 17.78 -4.11
C MET A 64 12.46 17.44 -3.50
N VAL A 65 11.40 18.11 -3.94
CA VAL A 65 10.01 17.82 -3.52
C VAL A 65 9.32 16.89 -4.52
N VAL A 66 9.52 17.11 -5.83
CA VAL A 66 8.81 16.35 -6.86
C VAL A 66 9.25 14.88 -6.92
N PHE A 67 10.55 14.60 -6.82
CA PHE A 67 11.04 13.22 -6.94
C PHE A 67 10.54 12.30 -5.82
N PRO A 68 10.68 12.65 -4.53
CA PRO A 68 10.21 11.75 -3.48
C PRO A 68 8.67 11.66 -3.48
N MET A 69 7.96 12.72 -3.92
CA MET A 69 6.50 12.68 -4.04
C MET A 69 6.03 11.71 -5.13
N LEU A 70 6.70 11.69 -6.28
CA LEU A 70 6.44 10.72 -7.33
C LEU A 70 6.84 9.30 -6.88
N ALA A 71 7.94 9.14 -6.15
CA ALA A 71 8.39 7.84 -5.65
C ALA A 71 7.38 7.22 -4.67
N VAL A 72 6.89 7.98 -3.68
CA VAL A 72 5.84 7.53 -2.74
C VAL A 72 4.57 7.17 -3.51
N SER A 73 4.14 8.04 -4.43
CA SER A 73 2.90 7.85 -5.19
C SER A 73 2.96 6.59 -6.05
N LEU A 74 4.09 6.36 -6.74
CA LEU A 74 4.31 5.17 -7.57
C LEU A 74 4.38 3.90 -6.72
N LEU A 75 5.06 3.95 -5.57
CA LEU A 75 5.14 2.83 -4.64
C LEU A 75 3.74 2.42 -4.15
N VAL A 76 2.96 3.40 -3.67
CA VAL A 76 1.61 3.16 -3.16
C VAL A 76 0.69 2.66 -4.29
N PHE A 77 0.81 3.23 -5.49
CA PHE A 77 0.07 2.74 -6.66
C PHE A 77 0.42 1.28 -6.99
N ALA A 78 1.71 0.94 -7.03
CA ALA A 78 2.17 -0.42 -7.29
C ALA A 78 1.66 -1.41 -6.23
N LEU A 79 1.68 -1.03 -4.94
CA LEU A 79 1.15 -1.84 -3.85
C LEU A 79 -0.37 -2.05 -3.94
N ASN A 80 -1.12 -1.00 -4.30
CA ASN A 80 -2.56 -1.11 -4.49
C ASN A 80 -2.90 -2.06 -5.66
N VAL A 81 -2.23 -1.88 -6.81
CA VAL A 81 -2.41 -2.77 -7.98
C VAL A 81 -2.01 -4.20 -7.64
N LEU A 82 -0.92 -4.40 -6.89
CA LEU A 82 -0.50 -5.71 -6.42
C LEU A 82 -1.55 -6.35 -5.51
N GLY A 83 -2.09 -5.58 -4.56
CA GLY A 83 -3.18 -6.02 -3.69
C GLY A 83 -4.40 -6.47 -4.48
N ASP A 84 -4.81 -5.69 -5.47
CA ASP A 84 -5.93 -6.05 -6.36
C ASP A 84 -5.63 -7.30 -7.20
N ALA A 85 -4.41 -7.44 -7.71
CA ALA A 85 -4.00 -8.63 -8.46
C ALA A 85 -4.03 -9.89 -7.58
N PHE A 86 -3.55 -9.79 -6.34
CA PHE A 86 -3.65 -10.87 -5.36
C PHE A 86 -5.11 -11.18 -5.02
N ASN A 87 -5.95 -10.17 -4.82
CA ASN A 87 -7.38 -10.33 -4.58
C ASN A 87 -8.02 -11.18 -5.69
N ARG A 88 -7.79 -10.80 -6.95
CA ARG A 88 -8.34 -11.49 -8.11
C ARG A 88 -7.81 -12.92 -8.25
N ALA A 89 -6.53 -13.15 -7.97
CA ALA A 89 -5.93 -14.49 -8.04
C ALA A 89 -6.48 -15.42 -6.96
N LEU A 90 -6.89 -14.85 -5.82
CA LEU A 90 -7.35 -15.59 -4.65
C LEU A 90 -8.87 -15.68 -4.56
N ASP A 91 -9.62 -14.86 -5.31
CA ASP A 91 -11.09 -14.90 -5.33
C ASP A 91 -11.62 -16.15 -6.07
N PRO A 92 -12.20 -17.13 -5.36
CA PRO A 92 -12.74 -18.34 -5.96
C PRO A 92 -14.02 -18.07 -6.78
N ARG A 93 -14.67 -16.92 -6.59
CA ARG A 93 -15.97 -16.60 -7.21
C ARG A 93 -15.87 -16.27 -8.68
N SER A 94 -14.72 -15.78 -9.14
CA SER A 94 -14.42 -15.57 -10.55
C SER A 94 -14.67 -16.82 -11.39
N ARG A 95 -14.48 -18.03 -10.81
CA ARG A 95 -14.69 -19.32 -11.47
C ARG A 95 -16.17 -19.71 -11.64
N ILE A 96 -17.06 -19.21 -10.78
CA ILE A 96 -18.49 -19.61 -10.78
C ILE A 96 -19.27 -18.82 -11.85
N GLU A 97 -18.88 -17.58 -12.13
CA GLU A 97 -19.55 -16.72 -13.11
C GLU A 97 -19.35 -17.19 -14.57
N TYR A 98 -18.22 -17.81 -14.89
CA TYR A 98 -18.00 -18.47 -16.20
C TYR A 98 -18.92 -19.67 -16.43
N LEU A 99 -19.39 -20.33 -15.38
CA LEU A 99 -20.28 -21.50 -15.48
C LEU A 99 -21.77 -21.11 -15.60
N ASN A 100 -22.11 -19.84 -15.36
CA ASN A 100 -23.50 -19.37 -15.34
C ASN A 100 -23.85 -18.43 -16.52
N LYS A 101 -22.99 -18.34 -17.55
CA LYS A 101 -23.36 -17.66 -18.79
C LYS A 101 -24.28 -18.57 -19.61
N PRO A 102 -25.51 -18.14 -19.94
CA PRO A 102 -26.32 -18.88 -20.92
C PRO A 102 -25.62 -18.84 -22.28
N VAL A 103 -25.53 -20.02 -22.90
CA VAL A 103 -24.95 -20.24 -24.23
C VAL A 103 -25.74 -19.50 -25.30
#